data_AF-A0AAU4SGG8-F1
#
_entry.id   AF-A0AAU4SGG8-F1
#
_cell.length_a   1.000
_cell.length_b   1.000
_cell.length_c   1.000
_cell.angle_alpha   90.00
_cell.angle_beta   90.00
_cell.angle_gamma   90.00
#
_symmetry.space_group_name_H-M   'P 1'
#
loop_
_entity.id
_entity.type
_entity.pdbx_description
1 polymer ?
#
loop_
_entity_poly.entity_id
_entity_poly.type
_entity_poly.pdbx_seq_one_letter_code
_entity_poly.pdbx_strand_id
1 'polypeptide(L)'
;MTAQNDPAPPPAEDREPTHVLDAEYSATVLASHWIQRPTSHTTLVEETPSPTQATPPPDRVEGTVLRFGPGVTAAVAHRTHGTLPAVTAPPAPPRRPLRRHALPALVLICVLAFLAWQRLGPSVEVSTVTVTAQPTVLGCDETADIVGVITTNGSPGTLTYRWTRSDGTASDVLREVMVRGQKHARLHLLWTFQGKGHRPARAELQILSPTHTTVTAQFTYACP
;
A
#
# COMPACT_ATOMS: atom_id res chain seq x y z
N MET A 1 -85.89 7.02 12.74
CA MET A 1 -85.24 7.46 11.49
C MET A 1 -83.78 7.71 11.84
N THR A 2 -82.86 6.76 11.59
CA THR A 2 -82.22 6.41 10.30
C THR A 2 -81.27 7.53 9.82
N ALA A 3 -79.99 7.29 9.52
CA ALA A 3 -79.16 6.07 9.53
C ALA A 3 -77.72 6.46 9.96
N GLN A 4 -76.90 5.67 10.66
CA GLN A 4 -76.25 4.41 10.24
C GLN A 4 -75.53 4.52 8.88
N ASN A 5 -74.21 4.67 8.89
CA ASN A 5 -73.30 4.21 7.84
C ASN A 5 -71.87 4.17 8.39
N ASP A 6 -71.15 3.09 8.09
CA ASP A 6 -69.73 2.85 8.41
C ASP A 6 -68.98 2.50 7.09
N PRO A 7 -67.67 2.21 7.06
CA PRO A 7 -66.78 2.84 6.08
C PRO A 7 -66.71 2.18 4.70
N ALA A 8 -66.26 2.96 3.70
CA ALA A 8 -65.86 2.49 2.38
C ALA A 8 -64.33 2.21 2.31
N PRO A 9 -63.90 1.16 1.59
CA PRO A 9 -62.49 0.77 1.48
C PRO A 9 -61.68 1.63 0.48
N PRO A 10 -60.33 1.60 0.54
CA PRO A 10 -59.47 2.31 -0.41
C PRO A 10 -59.49 1.69 -1.81
N PRO A 11 -59.30 2.49 -2.89
CA PRO A 11 -59.21 1.99 -4.25
C PRO A 11 -57.84 1.38 -4.58
N ALA A 12 -57.88 0.33 -5.38
CA ALA A 12 -56.80 -0.55 -5.83
C ALA A 12 -55.40 0.07 -6.07
N GLU A 13 -54.38 -0.63 -5.58
CA GLU A 13 -53.07 -0.68 -6.24
C GLU A 13 -53.20 -1.44 -7.57
N ASP A 14 -52.56 -0.97 -8.64
CA ASP A 14 -52.53 -1.69 -9.91
C ASP A 14 -51.25 -1.41 -10.72
N ARG A 15 -50.80 -2.44 -11.44
CA ARG A 15 -49.69 -2.47 -12.43
C ARG A 15 -48.24 -2.41 -11.94
N GLU A 16 -47.78 -3.56 -11.43
CA GLU A 16 -46.43 -4.07 -11.67
C GLU A 16 -46.11 -4.14 -13.19
N PRO A 17 -44.85 -3.92 -13.60
CA PRO A 17 -44.29 -4.56 -14.79
C PRO A 17 -43.15 -5.52 -14.41
N THR A 18 -43.44 -6.82 -14.42
CA THR A 18 -42.43 -7.88 -14.24
C THR A 18 -41.40 -7.82 -15.37
N HIS A 19 -40.12 -7.70 -15.03
CA HIS A 19 -39.04 -8.05 -15.97
C HIS A 19 -37.92 -8.82 -15.27
N VAL A 20 -38.24 -10.07 -14.90
CA VAL A 20 -37.23 -11.08 -14.65
C VAL A 20 -36.46 -11.32 -15.95
N LEU A 21 -35.13 -11.17 -15.91
CA LEU A 21 -34.22 -12.14 -16.53
C LEU A 21 -32.81 -11.97 -15.97
N ASP A 22 -32.21 -13.10 -15.64
CA ASP A 22 -30.91 -13.22 -14.98
C ASP A 22 -29.75 -12.87 -15.91
N ALA A 23 -28.74 -12.19 -15.36
CA ALA A 23 -27.41 -12.11 -15.95
C ALA A 23 -26.35 -11.83 -14.87
N GLU A 24 -25.83 -12.92 -14.30
CA GLU A 24 -24.42 -13.08 -13.86
C GLU A 24 -23.62 -11.78 -13.64
N TYR A 25 -23.75 -11.14 -12.47
CA TYR A 25 -22.72 -10.18 -12.02
C TYR A 25 -21.47 -10.95 -11.58
N SER A 26 -20.80 -11.57 -12.56
CA SER A 26 -19.54 -12.27 -12.40
C SER A 26 -18.48 -11.27 -11.95
N ALA A 27 -18.22 -11.25 -10.63
CA ALA A 27 -17.03 -10.62 -10.08
C ALA A 27 -15.83 -11.08 -10.89
N THR A 28 -15.00 -10.14 -11.35
CA THR A 28 -13.89 -10.44 -12.26
C THR A 28 -12.80 -11.24 -11.56
N VAL A 29 -12.99 -12.56 -11.54
CA VAL A 29 -11.93 -13.56 -11.34
C VAL A 29 -10.96 -13.40 -12.51
N LEU A 30 -10.05 -12.45 -12.37
CA LEU A 30 -8.92 -12.21 -13.25
C LEU A 30 -7.95 -13.39 -13.12
N ALA A 31 -8.34 -14.49 -13.77
CA ALA A 31 -7.73 -15.79 -13.62
C ALA A 31 -6.23 -15.72 -13.94
N SER A 32 -5.42 -16.32 -13.08
CA SER A 32 -3.98 -16.49 -13.26
C SER A 32 -3.69 -17.48 -14.40
N HIS A 33 -3.75 -17.01 -15.65
CA HIS A 33 -3.66 -17.85 -16.86
C HIS A 33 -2.44 -17.55 -17.77
N TRP A 34 -1.52 -16.65 -17.38
CA TRP A 34 -0.38 -16.25 -18.21
C TRP A 34 0.94 -17.02 -17.95
N ILE A 35 0.94 -18.02 -17.06
CA ILE A 35 2.10 -18.88 -16.78
C ILE A 35 1.72 -20.35 -17.01
N GLN A 36 1.68 -20.75 -18.28
CA GLN A 36 1.76 -22.14 -18.72
C GLN A 36 2.37 -22.18 -20.13
N ARG A 37 3.55 -22.80 -20.27
CA ARG A 37 4.10 -23.22 -21.56
C ARG A 37 3.97 -24.74 -21.63
N PRO A 38 3.02 -25.31 -22.38
CA PRO A 38 2.96 -26.75 -22.58
C PRO A 38 4.19 -27.23 -23.36
N THR A 39 4.85 -28.27 -22.86
CA THR A 39 5.93 -28.97 -23.57
C THR A 39 5.33 -29.92 -24.60
N SER A 40 5.24 -29.49 -25.85
CA SER A 40 4.84 -30.36 -26.96
C SER A 40 6.04 -31.12 -27.54
N HIS A 41 6.39 -32.24 -26.91
CA HIS A 41 7.14 -33.29 -27.59
C HIS A 41 6.22 -33.97 -28.61
N THR A 42 6.52 -33.83 -29.90
CA THR A 42 5.99 -34.72 -30.94
C THR A 42 7.13 -35.17 -31.85
N THR A 43 7.89 -36.14 -31.36
CA THR A 43 8.88 -36.89 -32.13
C THR A 43 8.21 -37.98 -32.96
N LEU A 44 8.51 -38.02 -34.26
CA LEU A 44 8.69 -39.19 -35.14
C LEU A 44 9.32 -38.58 -36.42
N VAL A 45 10.62 -38.73 -36.75
CA VAL A 45 11.46 -39.94 -36.93
C VAL A 45 10.92 -40.78 -38.10
N GLU A 46 11.70 -41.22 -39.10
CA GLU A 46 13.18 -41.34 -39.29
C GLU A 46 13.75 -40.30 -40.30
N GLU A 47 15.07 -40.17 -40.60
CA GLU A 47 16.25 -41.08 -40.49
C GLU A 47 17.50 -40.21 -40.18
N THR A 48 18.41 -40.40 -39.19
CA THR A 48 19.03 -41.56 -38.49
C THR A 48 20.38 -41.98 -39.10
N PRO A 49 21.48 -42.20 -38.32
CA PRO A 49 21.92 -41.66 -37.03
C PRO A 49 23.34 -41.01 -37.19
N SER A 50 24.35 -40.92 -36.29
CA SER A 50 24.53 -41.17 -34.83
C SER A 50 25.76 -40.40 -34.31
N PRO A 51 25.80 -39.87 -33.07
CA PRO A 51 27.03 -39.44 -32.39
C PRO A 51 27.59 -40.57 -31.50
N THR A 52 28.76 -41.12 -31.85
CA THR A 52 29.32 -42.33 -31.20
C THR A 52 30.14 -42.03 -29.93
N GLN A 53 29.69 -42.62 -28.82
CA GLN A 53 30.42 -43.06 -27.60
C GLN A 53 31.48 -42.17 -26.94
N ALA A 54 31.39 -42.06 -25.60
CA ALA A 54 32.51 -41.68 -24.74
C ALA A 54 33.18 -42.93 -24.13
N THR A 55 34.50 -43.04 -24.27
CA THR A 55 35.42 -43.83 -23.42
C THR A 55 36.87 -43.31 -23.67
N PRO A 56 37.87 -43.58 -22.80
CA PRO A 56 38.91 -42.60 -22.51
C PRO A 56 40.20 -42.73 -23.34
N PRO A 57 41.04 -41.67 -23.38
CA PRO A 57 42.45 -41.81 -23.69
C PRO A 57 43.20 -42.51 -22.54
N PRO A 58 43.93 -43.61 -22.79
CA PRO A 58 44.91 -44.15 -21.85
C PRO A 58 46.23 -43.35 -21.91
N ASP A 59 47.25 -43.84 -21.20
CA ASP A 59 48.66 -43.45 -21.32
C ASP A 59 48.99 -41.97 -21.08
N ARG A 60 48.63 -41.56 -19.87
CA ARG A 60 49.66 -41.22 -18.87
C ARG A 60 51.08 -41.69 -19.27
N VAL A 61 51.96 -40.75 -19.59
CA VAL A 61 53.42 -40.99 -19.62
C VAL A 61 54.10 -39.88 -18.82
N GLU A 62 54.41 -40.15 -17.55
CA GLU A 62 55.36 -39.34 -16.80
C GLU A 62 56.76 -39.38 -17.43
N GLY A 63 57.43 -38.22 -17.43
CA GLY A 63 58.88 -38.13 -17.60
C GLY A 63 59.40 -38.29 -19.03
N THR A 64 59.61 -37.17 -19.72
CA THR A 64 60.41 -37.11 -20.96
C THR A 64 61.89 -37.35 -20.66
N VAL A 65 62.25 -38.59 -20.32
CA VAL A 65 63.64 -39.02 -20.11
C VAL A 65 64.34 -39.10 -21.46
N LEU A 66 64.85 -37.97 -21.93
CA LEU A 66 65.69 -37.89 -23.12
C LEU A 66 67.02 -38.62 -22.86
N ARG A 67 67.05 -39.91 -23.17
CA ARG A 67 68.29 -40.70 -23.27
C ARG A 67 69.09 -40.22 -24.49
N PHE A 68 69.86 -39.16 -24.30
CA PHE A 68 70.90 -38.76 -25.24
C PHE A 68 71.92 -39.90 -25.37
N GLY A 69 72.12 -40.39 -26.59
CA GLY A 69 73.09 -41.44 -26.87
C GLY A 69 74.54 -40.97 -26.70
N PRO A 70 75.51 -41.89 -26.54
CA PRO A 70 76.92 -41.53 -26.39
C PRO A 70 77.42 -40.79 -27.63
N GLY A 71 77.74 -39.50 -27.49
CA GLY A 71 78.23 -38.66 -28.59
C GLY A 71 77.82 -37.19 -28.53
N VAL A 72 76.77 -36.83 -27.80
CA VAL A 72 76.35 -35.43 -27.66
C VAL A 72 77.23 -34.73 -26.60
N THR A 73 78.22 -33.96 -27.03
CA THR A 73 79.12 -33.23 -26.14
C THR A 73 78.39 -32.08 -25.43
N ALA A 74 78.77 -31.81 -24.18
CA ALA A 74 78.12 -30.81 -23.30
C ALA A 74 78.49 -29.35 -23.64
N ALA A 75 78.39 -28.97 -24.92
CA ALA A 75 78.71 -27.64 -25.45
C ALA A 75 77.67 -26.54 -25.11
N VAL A 76 77.08 -26.61 -23.91
CA VAL A 76 76.21 -25.56 -23.33
C VAL A 76 76.69 -25.15 -21.93
N ALA A 77 77.96 -25.40 -21.61
CA ALA A 77 78.71 -24.60 -20.64
C ALA A 77 79.31 -23.38 -21.37
N HIS A 78 79.34 -22.21 -20.71
CA HIS A 78 79.78 -20.92 -21.27
C HIS A 78 78.82 -20.26 -22.29
N ARG A 79 77.58 -19.98 -21.88
CA ARG A 79 76.87 -18.77 -22.36
C ARG A 79 76.76 -17.76 -21.22
N THR A 80 77.83 -16.97 -21.10
CA THR A 80 77.98 -15.63 -20.49
C THR A 80 76.92 -15.15 -19.48
N HIS A 81 77.37 -14.74 -18.29
CA HIS A 81 76.59 -13.93 -17.35
C HIS A 81 76.20 -12.58 -17.98
N GLY A 82 75.04 -12.51 -18.62
CA GLY A 82 74.39 -11.26 -19.02
C GLY A 82 73.37 -10.85 -17.97
N THR A 83 73.67 -9.82 -17.18
CA THR A 83 72.69 -9.20 -16.27
C THR A 83 71.60 -8.56 -17.09
N LEU A 84 70.47 -9.25 -17.27
CA LEU A 84 69.29 -8.69 -17.92
C LEU A 84 68.77 -7.53 -17.06
N PRO A 85 68.59 -6.31 -17.61
CA PRO A 85 67.93 -5.24 -16.88
C PRO A 85 66.50 -5.67 -16.58
N ALA A 86 66.04 -5.42 -15.35
CA ALA A 86 64.70 -5.79 -14.93
C ALA A 86 63.66 -5.10 -15.82
N VAL A 87 62.89 -5.88 -16.59
CA VAL A 87 61.79 -5.37 -17.40
C VAL A 87 60.69 -4.94 -16.46
N THR A 88 60.64 -3.63 -16.17
CA THR A 88 59.57 -3.01 -15.38
C THR A 88 58.23 -3.32 -16.03
N ALA A 89 57.42 -4.17 -15.39
CA ALA A 89 56.08 -4.47 -15.87
C ALA A 89 55.27 -3.17 -15.98
N PRO A 90 54.60 -2.89 -17.12
CA PRO A 90 53.86 -1.65 -17.29
C PRO A 90 52.73 -1.55 -16.23
N PRO A 91 52.52 -0.37 -15.63
CA PRO A 91 51.50 -0.22 -14.60
C PRO A 91 50.12 -0.54 -15.18
N ALA A 92 49.38 -1.42 -14.49
CA ALA A 92 48.04 -1.82 -14.93
C ALA A 92 47.12 -0.59 -15.09
N PRO A 93 46.31 -0.52 -16.16
CA PRO A 93 45.51 0.67 -16.45
C PRO A 93 44.51 0.95 -15.31
N PRO A 94 44.36 2.20 -14.87
CA PRO A 94 43.53 2.53 -13.71
C PRO A 94 42.06 2.19 -13.98
N ARG A 95 41.52 1.24 -13.22
CA ARG A 95 40.13 0.76 -13.33
C ARG A 95 39.10 1.85 -12.97
N ARG A 96 38.82 2.74 -13.92
CA ARG A 96 37.69 3.67 -13.92
C ARG A 96 37.03 3.57 -15.31
N PRO A 97 35.71 3.33 -15.37
CA PRO A 97 34.83 4.48 -15.17
C PRO A 97 33.50 4.15 -14.46
N LEU A 98 33.50 3.70 -13.20
CA LEU A 98 32.25 3.67 -12.41
C LEU A 98 31.62 5.08 -12.30
N ARG A 99 32.46 6.12 -12.37
CA ARG A 99 32.07 7.54 -12.46
C ARG A 99 31.09 7.88 -13.61
N ARG A 100 31.09 7.15 -14.74
CA ARG A 100 30.17 7.46 -15.86
C ARG A 100 28.70 7.15 -15.52
N HIS A 101 28.48 6.24 -14.57
CA HIS A 101 27.15 5.89 -14.10
C HIS A 101 26.71 6.68 -12.86
N ALA A 102 27.60 7.47 -12.25
CA ALA A 102 27.29 8.25 -11.04
C ALA A 102 26.20 9.31 -11.29
N LEU A 103 26.21 9.96 -12.45
CA LEU A 103 25.20 10.97 -12.82
C LEU A 103 23.81 10.35 -13.06
N PRO A 104 23.61 9.33 -13.94
CA PRO A 104 22.31 8.69 -14.08
C PRO A 104 21.85 7.94 -12.81
N ALA A 105 22.76 7.37 -12.01
CA ALA A 105 22.41 6.78 -10.72
C ALA A 105 21.92 7.84 -9.71
N LEU A 106 22.56 9.03 -9.67
CA LEU A 106 22.10 10.14 -8.83
C LEU A 106 20.73 10.65 -9.29
N VAL A 107 20.49 10.80 -10.60
CA VAL A 107 19.16 11.16 -11.12
C VAL A 107 18.12 10.11 -10.75
N LEU A 108 18.42 8.82 -10.89
CA LEU A 108 17.54 7.74 -10.47
C LEU A 108 17.24 7.78 -8.96
N ILE A 109 18.25 8.03 -8.12
CA ILE A 109 18.08 8.20 -6.67
C ILE A 109 17.20 9.42 -6.36
N CYS A 110 17.41 10.56 -7.03
CA CYS A 110 16.56 11.74 -6.85
C CYS A 110 15.11 11.50 -7.28
N VAL A 111 14.87 10.79 -8.39
CA VAL A 111 13.51 10.42 -8.83
C VAL A 111 12.87 9.43 -7.87
N LEU A 112 13.60 8.42 -7.40
CA LEU A 112 13.10 7.47 -6.40
C LEU A 112 12.80 8.16 -5.05
N ALA A 113 13.66 9.08 -4.60
CA ALA A 113 13.43 9.87 -3.39
C ALA A 113 12.22 10.81 -3.52
N PHE A 114 12.03 11.44 -4.70
CA PHE A 114 10.88 12.28 -4.98
C PHE A 114 9.57 11.47 -5.05
N LEU A 115 9.58 10.31 -5.71
CA LEU A 115 8.42 9.40 -5.75
C LEU A 115 8.12 8.78 -4.38
N ALA A 116 9.14 8.48 -3.58
CA ALA A 116 8.98 8.07 -2.19
C ALA A 116 8.36 9.20 -1.37
N TRP A 117 8.86 10.43 -1.47
CA TRP A 117 8.29 11.61 -0.78
C TRP A 117 6.84 11.89 -1.19
N GLN A 118 6.48 11.65 -2.46
CA GLN A 118 5.08 11.79 -2.93
C GLN A 118 4.14 10.70 -2.39
N ARG A 119 4.65 9.50 -2.10
CA ARG A 119 3.84 8.35 -1.62
C ARG A 119 3.85 8.18 -0.09
N LEU A 120 4.96 8.53 0.55
CA LEU A 120 5.20 8.50 2.00
C LEU A 120 5.25 9.95 2.54
N GLY A 121 4.40 10.83 2.01
CA GLY A 121 4.29 12.21 2.48
C GLY A 121 3.90 12.28 3.97
N PRO A 122 4.13 13.42 4.64
CA PRO A 122 3.81 13.57 6.06
C PRO A 122 2.35 13.22 6.32
N SER A 123 2.09 12.38 7.32
CA SER A 123 0.74 11.94 7.68
C SER A 123 -0.20 13.09 8.03
N VAL A 124 -1.50 12.81 8.06
CA VAL A 124 -2.49 13.74 8.65
C VAL A 124 -2.06 14.11 10.08
N GLU A 125 -2.04 15.40 10.37
CA GLU A 125 -1.71 15.99 11.67
C GLU A 125 -2.87 16.89 12.10
N VAL A 126 -3.29 16.77 13.35
CA VAL A 126 -4.38 17.56 13.93
C VAL A 126 -3.79 18.78 14.63
N SER A 127 -4.10 19.97 14.12
CA SER A 127 -3.56 21.24 14.61
C SER A 127 -4.50 21.94 15.59
N THR A 128 -5.82 21.76 15.45
CA THR A 128 -6.83 22.35 16.35
C THR A 128 -8.11 21.51 16.33
N VAL A 129 -8.79 21.41 17.47
CA VAL A 129 -10.07 20.72 17.62
C VAL A 129 -11.02 21.67 18.36
N THR A 130 -12.16 21.96 17.75
CA THR A 130 -13.20 22.81 18.34
C THR A 130 -14.52 22.06 18.27
N VAL A 131 -15.29 22.03 19.35
CA VAL A 131 -16.62 21.40 19.37
C VAL A 131 -17.64 22.43 19.81
N THR A 132 -18.74 22.55 19.06
CA THR A 132 -19.89 23.39 19.39
C THR A 132 -21.17 22.56 19.40
N ALA A 133 -22.15 22.98 20.20
CA ALA A 133 -23.50 22.42 20.18
C ALA A 133 -24.48 23.50 19.72
N GLN A 134 -25.38 23.15 18.81
CA GLN A 134 -26.37 24.04 18.24
C GLN A 134 -27.77 23.38 18.28
N PRO A 135 -28.78 24.02 18.89
CA PRO A 135 -28.70 25.23 19.71
C PRO A 135 -28.04 24.99 21.09
N THR A 136 -27.57 26.06 21.74
CA THR A 136 -26.98 25.97 23.10
C THR A 136 -28.02 25.73 24.20
N VAL A 137 -29.29 26.01 23.91
CA VAL A 137 -30.45 25.70 24.75
C VAL A 137 -31.48 25.00 23.87
N LEU A 138 -31.95 23.82 24.28
CA LEU A 138 -32.97 23.03 23.59
C LEU A 138 -34.33 23.19 24.26
N GLY A 139 -35.36 23.39 23.44
CA GLY A 139 -36.77 23.28 23.80
C GLY A 139 -37.27 21.83 23.86
N CYS A 140 -38.58 21.66 24.06
CA CYS A 140 -39.23 20.35 24.17
C CYS A 140 -39.10 19.52 22.90
N ASP A 141 -38.70 18.26 23.06
CA ASP A 141 -38.61 17.25 22.00
C ASP A 141 -37.68 17.62 20.81
N GLU A 142 -36.78 18.58 21.03
CA GLU A 142 -35.79 19.05 20.04
C GLU A 142 -34.56 18.14 19.90
N THR A 143 -33.80 18.34 18.82
CA THR A 143 -32.54 17.65 18.52
C THR A 143 -31.39 18.64 18.41
N ALA A 144 -30.31 18.40 19.16
CA ALA A 144 -29.06 19.14 19.04
C ALA A 144 -28.24 18.58 17.88
N ASP A 145 -27.65 19.45 17.06
CA ASP A 145 -26.48 19.12 16.23
C ASP A 145 -25.23 19.55 17.00
N ILE A 146 -24.39 18.57 17.38
CA ILE A 146 -23.09 18.82 18.00
C ILE A 146 -22.03 18.62 16.91
N VAL A 147 -21.35 19.71 16.55
CA VAL A 147 -20.38 19.77 15.46
C VAL A 147 -18.96 19.87 16.01
N GLY A 148 -18.18 18.82 15.80
CA GLY A 148 -16.73 18.83 15.97
C GLY A 148 -16.03 19.29 14.71
N VAL A 149 -15.43 20.48 14.73
CA VAL A 149 -14.57 20.99 13.66
C VAL A 149 -13.11 20.67 13.98
N ILE A 150 -12.51 19.78 13.19
CA ILE A 150 -11.08 19.45 13.28
C ILE A 150 -10.33 20.20 12.20
N THR A 151 -9.29 20.94 12.56
CA THR A 151 -8.36 21.58 11.62
C THR A 151 -7.06 20.77 11.53
N THR A 152 -6.63 20.47 10.30
CA THR A 152 -5.47 19.63 10.00
C THR A 152 -4.45 20.32 9.09
N ASN A 153 -3.26 19.74 8.99
CA ASN A 153 -2.20 20.16 8.06
C ASN A 153 -2.56 20.03 6.56
N GLY A 154 -3.68 19.40 6.21
CA GLY A 154 -4.10 19.15 4.82
C GLY A 154 -3.47 17.92 4.15
N SER A 155 -2.72 17.11 4.90
CA SER A 155 -2.25 15.81 4.42
C SER A 155 -3.36 14.77 4.36
N PRO A 156 -3.29 13.81 3.41
CA PRO A 156 -4.22 12.69 3.37
C PRO A 156 -4.01 11.76 4.57
N GLY A 157 -5.08 11.07 5.00
CA GLY A 157 -5.01 10.08 6.07
C GLY A 157 -6.39 9.69 6.60
N THR A 158 -6.41 8.97 7.71
CA THR A 158 -7.65 8.57 8.39
C THR A 158 -7.62 9.08 9.83
N LEU A 159 -8.61 9.89 10.20
CA LEU A 159 -8.88 10.25 11.59
C LEU A 159 -9.77 9.16 12.18
N THR A 160 -9.49 8.73 13.42
CA THR A 160 -10.40 7.85 14.16
C THR A 160 -10.86 8.54 15.43
N TYR A 161 -12.16 8.48 15.70
CA TYR A 161 -12.79 9.25 16.78
C TYR A 161 -14.00 8.51 17.36
N ARG A 162 -14.45 8.99 18.52
CA ARG A 162 -15.73 8.57 19.11
C ARG A 162 -16.37 9.73 19.86
N TRP A 163 -17.68 9.65 19.99
CA TRP A 163 -18.50 10.54 20.81
C TRP A 163 -18.88 9.84 22.12
N THR A 164 -18.87 10.57 23.23
CA THR A 164 -19.45 10.14 24.51
C THR A 164 -20.48 11.17 24.96
N ARG A 165 -21.71 10.72 25.25
CA ARG A 165 -22.80 11.56 25.78
C ARG A 165 -22.85 11.50 27.30
N SER A 166 -23.29 12.57 27.94
CA SER A 166 -23.48 12.61 29.41
C SER A 166 -24.63 11.75 29.94
N ASP A 167 -25.37 11.06 29.06
CA ASP A 167 -26.31 9.99 29.43
C ASP A 167 -25.61 8.62 29.65
N GLY A 168 -24.30 8.54 29.40
CA GLY A 168 -23.48 7.32 29.52
C GLY A 168 -23.35 6.54 28.22
N THR A 169 -24.08 6.89 27.16
CA THR A 169 -23.96 6.26 25.85
C THR A 169 -22.74 6.81 25.10
N ALA A 170 -21.93 5.93 24.53
CA ALA A 170 -20.89 6.30 23.58
C ALA A 170 -21.23 5.77 22.18
N SER A 171 -20.65 6.39 21.16
CA SER A 171 -20.58 5.79 19.83
C SER A 171 -19.49 4.71 19.77
N ASP A 172 -19.59 3.87 18.75
CA ASP A 172 -18.44 3.12 18.22
C ASP A 172 -17.32 4.05 17.75
N VAL A 173 -16.17 3.45 17.37
CA VAL A 173 -15.06 4.18 16.76
C VAL A 173 -15.38 4.47 15.29
N LEU A 174 -15.77 5.71 15.01
CA LEU A 174 -15.96 6.24 13.67
C LEU A 174 -14.60 6.56 13.01
N ARG A 175 -14.62 6.64 11.68
CA ARG A 175 -13.43 6.89 10.85
C ARG A 175 -13.76 7.94 9.79
N GLU A 176 -13.00 9.02 9.76
CA GLU A 176 -13.10 10.07 8.74
C GLU A 176 -11.89 9.99 7.81
N VAL A 177 -12.11 10.04 6.50
CA VAL A 177 -11.05 9.91 5.49
C VAL A 177 -10.71 11.28 4.92
N MET A 178 -9.56 11.83 5.34
CA MET A 178 -9.06 13.11 4.88
C MET A 178 -8.45 12.94 3.49
N VAL A 179 -8.99 13.63 2.49
CA VAL A 179 -8.34 13.72 1.17
C VAL A 179 -7.28 14.82 1.15
N ARG A 180 -6.27 14.68 0.28
CA ARG A 180 -5.18 15.65 0.14
C ARG A 180 -5.72 17.05 -0.15
N GLY A 181 -5.42 18.00 0.74
CA GLY A 181 -5.89 19.38 0.66
C GLY A 181 -7.08 19.73 1.58
N GLN A 182 -7.81 18.75 2.14
CA GLN A 182 -8.81 19.02 3.17
C GLN A 182 -8.12 19.43 4.48
N LYS A 183 -8.24 20.71 4.83
CA LYS A 183 -7.77 21.26 6.12
C LYS A 183 -8.82 21.20 7.23
N HIS A 184 -10.07 20.86 6.91
CA HIS A 184 -11.16 20.85 7.87
C HIS A 184 -12.04 19.60 7.71
N ALA A 185 -12.27 18.88 8.80
CA ALA A 185 -13.32 17.88 8.92
C ALA A 185 -14.46 18.42 9.80
N ARG A 186 -15.70 18.02 9.50
CA ARG A 186 -16.87 18.27 10.35
C ARG A 186 -17.44 16.94 10.79
N LEU A 187 -17.32 16.66 12.09
CA LEU A 187 -17.87 15.47 12.71
C LEU A 187 -19.18 15.86 13.37
N HIS A 188 -20.28 15.23 12.98
CA HIS A 188 -21.60 15.54 13.51
C HIS A 188 -22.06 14.48 14.52
N LEU A 189 -22.83 14.93 15.52
CA LEU A 189 -23.57 14.09 16.45
C LEU A 189 -24.95 14.72 16.63
N LEU A 190 -25.98 14.05 16.11
CA LEU A 190 -27.37 14.40 16.36
C LEU A 190 -27.82 13.77 17.68
N TRP A 191 -28.37 14.55 18.60
CA TRP A 191 -28.88 14.07 19.88
C TRP A 191 -30.26 14.67 20.20
N THR A 192 -31.30 13.85 20.06
CA THR A 192 -32.68 14.17 20.42
C THR A 192 -32.89 14.01 21.93
N PHE A 193 -33.58 14.98 22.53
CA PHE A 193 -34.07 14.92 23.91
C PHE A 193 -35.59 14.81 23.87
N GLN A 194 -36.21 14.24 24.92
CA GLN A 194 -37.67 14.09 24.98
C GLN A 194 -38.22 14.30 26.40
N GLY A 195 -39.45 14.79 26.48
CA GLY A 195 -40.20 14.97 27.73
C GLY A 195 -39.78 16.18 28.57
N LYS A 196 -40.50 16.41 29.68
CA LYS A 196 -40.35 17.63 30.50
C LYS A 196 -39.14 17.61 31.43
N GLY A 197 -38.58 18.80 31.68
CA GLY A 197 -37.56 19.04 32.69
C GLY A 197 -36.42 19.95 32.22
N HIS A 198 -35.54 20.30 33.17
CA HIS A 198 -34.34 21.10 32.93
C HIS A 198 -33.09 20.29 33.30
N ARG A 199 -32.17 20.08 32.35
CA ARG A 199 -30.94 19.28 32.57
C ARG A 199 -29.76 19.83 31.74
N PRO A 200 -28.56 19.98 32.33
CA PRO A 200 -27.35 20.21 31.56
C PRO A 200 -26.94 18.94 30.81
N ALA A 201 -26.58 19.09 29.54
CA ALA A 201 -26.09 18.03 28.68
C ALA A 201 -24.64 18.31 28.27
N ARG A 202 -23.85 17.24 28.10
CA ARG A 202 -22.47 17.33 27.62
C ARG A 202 -22.22 16.27 26.55
N ALA A 203 -21.53 16.67 25.49
CA ALA A 203 -21.07 15.80 24.42
C ALA A 203 -19.55 15.93 24.31
N GLU A 204 -18.86 14.82 24.42
CA GLU A 204 -17.40 14.72 24.43
C GLU A 204 -16.92 14.05 23.14
N LEU A 205 -16.06 14.75 22.39
CA LEU A 205 -15.36 14.22 21.24
C LEU A 205 -13.98 13.73 21.68
N GLN A 206 -13.72 12.43 21.53
CA GLN A 206 -12.42 11.81 21.74
C GLN A 206 -11.82 11.47 20.37
N ILE A 207 -10.71 12.11 20.00
CA ILE A 207 -9.87 11.68 18.88
C ILE A 207 -8.92 10.59 19.39
N LEU A 208 -8.84 9.49 18.63
CA LEU A 208 -8.05 8.30 18.98
C LEU A 208 -6.82 8.14 18.06
N SER A 209 -6.83 8.71 16.86
CA SER A 209 -5.67 8.82 15.97
C SER A 209 -5.88 9.97 14.98
N PRO A 210 -4.82 10.70 14.54
CA PRO A 210 -3.39 10.46 14.82
C PRO A 210 -2.94 10.84 16.24
N THR A 211 -3.67 11.74 16.90
CA THR A 211 -3.32 12.27 18.23
C THR A 211 -4.46 11.99 19.19
N HIS A 212 -4.15 11.53 20.41
CA HIS A 212 -5.14 11.44 21.47
C HIS A 212 -5.49 12.85 21.97
N THR A 213 -6.74 13.27 21.81
CA THR A 213 -7.21 14.60 22.21
C THR A 213 -8.70 14.55 22.50
N THR A 214 -9.11 15.15 23.61
CA THR A 214 -10.49 15.19 24.09
C THR A 214 -10.98 16.62 24.17
N VAL A 215 -12.17 16.91 23.61
CA VAL A 215 -12.83 18.22 23.68
C VAL A 215 -14.31 18.04 23.97
N THR A 216 -14.91 18.91 24.79
CA THR A 216 -16.29 18.78 25.26
C THR A 216 -17.12 20.00 24.90
N ALA A 217 -18.29 19.80 24.29
CA ALA A 217 -19.34 20.80 24.21
C ALA A 217 -20.35 20.61 25.34
N GLN A 218 -20.92 21.72 25.82
CA GLN A 218 -21.96 21.74 26.85
C GLN A 218 -23.13 22.59 26.37
N PHE A 219 -24.34 22.12 26.64
CA PHE A 219 -25.60 22.79 26.29
C PHE A 219 -26.67 22.40 27.32
N THR A 220 -27.84 23.04 27.27
CA THR A 220 -28.88 22.87 28.30
C THR A 220 -30.21 22.50 27.69
N TYR A 221 -30.80 21.38 28.12
CA TYR A 221 -32.17 21.03 27.79
C TYR A 221 -33.13 21.73 28.78
N ALA A 222 -34.17 22.39 28.27
CA ALA A 222 -35.12 23.16 29.08
C ALA A 222 -36.55 23.08 28.50
N CYS A 223 -37.30 22.05 28.90
CA CYS A 223 -38.71 21.87 28.55
C CYS A 223 -39.62 22.10 29.79
N PRO A 224 -40.47 23.14 29.82
CA PRO A 224 -41.48 23.36 30.87
C PRO A 224 -42.66 22.39 30.73
#